data_AF-U9T676-F1
#
_entry.id   AF-U9T676-F1
#
_cell.length_a   1.000
_cell.length_b   1.000
_cell.length_c   1.000
_cell.angle_alpha   90.00
_cell.angle_beta   90.00
_cell.angle_gamma   90.00
#
_symmetry.space_group_name_H-M   'P 1'
#
loop_
_entity.id
_entity.type
_entity.pdbx_description
1 polymer ?
#
loop_
_entity_poly.entity_id
_entity_poly.type
_entity_poly.pdbx_seq_one_letter_code
_entity_poly.pdbx_strand_id
1 'polypeptide(L)'
;MNISNTYISLHEESNKIIQNFDKVDINEIKPTIQNINENIYEEDLSIVVDELINLTFNDLNKGNESIVRKKRILNYINEHNIILQEIYNWLLNNQYHSNSIYLFGYFNYHGIVTDNNKQKASKLYQIATKLENIVAQLDLAIMYINGVGGEQNYTKAFELSKKLTEKGNPNAMNRLGFCYDRGIGIEVNKQKAFELYQKAAYLGNSNGIDNMGTCYENGVGTDIDIKKAFELYQKAADLGNANGMNSLGYCYENGVGTDIDIKKAFELYQKAANLENHYAQFNLASLYEKGIETKKDITKAIYWYKKSLEQGHSYAQKKLNDLLLIL
;
A
#
# COMPACT_ATOMS: atom_id res chain seq x y z
N MET A 1 51.34 -69.72 -31.60
CA MET A 1 50.52 -68.96 -30.62
C MET A 1 49.09 -69.05 -31.10
N ASN A 2 48.20 -69.49 -30.19
CA ASN A 2 46.75 -69.63 -30.34
C ASN A 2 46.24 -70.57 -31.43
N ILE A 3 45.52 -71.61 -31.02
CA ILE A 3 44.16 -71.98 -31.47
C ILE A 3 43.76 -73.24 -30.66
N SER A 4 42.45 -73.39 -30.42
CA SER A 4 41.70 -74.55 -29.92
C SER A 4 41.78 -74.88 -28.43
N ASN A 5 40.87 -74.31 -27.64
CA ASN A 5 39.88 -75.08 -26.84
C ASN A 5 39.09 -74.18 -25.87
N THR A 6 38.21 -73.33 -26.38
CA THR A 6 37.23 -72.64 -25.51
C THR A 6 35.88 -72.34 -26.18
N TYR A 7 35.63 -72.88 -27.37
CA TYR A 7 34.48 -72.49 -28.20
C TYR A 7 33.25 -73.42 -28.16
N ILE A 8 33.17 -74.41 -27.26
CA ILE A 8 32.04 -75.37 -27.27
C ILE A 8 31.32 -75.51 -25.92
N SER A 9 31.79 -74.89 -24.84
CA SER A 9 31.15 -75.03 -23.50
C SER A 9 30.22 -73.88 -23.08
N LEU A 10 30.09 -72.80 -23.87
CA LEU A 10 29.27 -71.62 -23.51
C LEU A 10 27.90 -71.56 -24.19
N HIS A 11 27.60 -72.47 -25.12
CA HIS A 11 26.31 -72.47 -25.82
C HIS A 11 25.22 -73.32 -25.13
N GLU A 12 25.57 -74.23 -24.21
CA GLU A 12 24.60 -75.07 -23.48
C GLU A 12 24.11 -74.45 -22.16
N GLU A 13 24.78 -73.43 -21.61
CA GLU A 13 24.26 -72.63 -20.47
C GLU A 13 23.31 -71.51 -20.90
N SER A 14 23.28 -71.16 -22.19
CA SER A 14 22.45 -70.05 -22.72
C SER A 14 20.96 -70.40 -22.93
N ASN A 15 20.58 -71.68 -22.88
CA ASN A 15 19.22 -72.14 -23.21
C ASN A 15 18.45 -72.75 -22.03
N LYS A 16 18.92 -72.57 -20.77
CA LYS A 16 18.22 -73.06 -19.56
C LYS A 16 17.81 -71.98 -18.55
N ILE A 17 18.05 -70.70 -18.85
CA ILE A 17 17.56 -69.58 -18.02
C ILE A 17 16.43 -68.79 -18.72
N ILE A 18 16.18 -69.07 -20.00
CA ILE A 18 14.99 -68.59 -20.71
C ILE A 18 13.96 -69.71 -20.69
N GLN A 19 13.20 -69.79 -19.60
CA GLN A 19 11.79 -70.24 -19.50
C GLN A 19 11.47 -70.67 -18.06
N ASN A 20 11.06 -69.69 -17.25
CA ASN A 20 10.10 -69.82 -16.15
C ASN A 20 9.73 -68.36 -15.79
N PHE A 21 8.85 -67.74 -16.56
CA PHE A 21 7.41 -67.65 -16.30
C PHE A 21 7.07 -66.92 -14.99
N ASP A 22 6.59 -65.69 -15.18
CA ASP A 22 5.46 -65.06 -14.52
C ASP A 22 5.43 -65.00 -12.98
N LYS A 23 5.95 -63.88 -12.46
CA LYS A 23 5.27 -62.95 -11.53
C LYS A 23 6.30 -62.05 -10.86
N VAL A 24 6.59 -60.90 -11.47
CA VAL A 24 7.11 -59.74 -10.74
C VAL A 24 6.21 -58.58 -11.08
N ASP A 25 5.47 -58.13 -10.08
CA ASP A 25 4.60 -56.97 -10.12
C ASP A 25 5.50 -55.72 -10.18
N ILE A 26 5.91 -55.34 -11.39
CA ILE A 26 6.62 -54.09 -11.61
C ILE A 26 5.54 -53.02 -11.65
N ASN A 27 5.28 -52.42 -10.48
CA ASN A 27 4.62 -51.12 -10.44
C ASN A 27 5.45 -50.17 -11.32
N GLU A 28 4.97 -49.95 -12.55
CA GLU A 28 5.37 -48.81 -13.36
C GLU A 28 5.12 -47.57 -12.50
N ILE A 29 6.19 -47.03 -11.94
CA ILE A 29 6.18 -45.63 -11.53
C ILE A 29 6.12 -44.86 -12.84
N LYS A 30 4.90 -44.65 -13.35
CA LYS A 30 4.62 -43.56 -14.28
C LYS A 30 5.20 -42.30 -13.63
N PRO A 31 5.99 -41.48 -14.33
CA PRO A 31 6.32 -40.17 -13.81
C PRO A 31 4.99 -39.43 -13.61
N THR A 32 4.61 -39.22 -12.36
CA THR A 32 3.44 -38.43 -12.00
C THR A 32 3.74 -37.01 -12.40
N ILE A 33 3.14 -36.57 -13.51
CA ILE A 33 3.05 -35.15 -13.86
C ILE A 33 2.08 -34.53 -12.85
N GLN A 34 2.55 -34.23 -11.64
CA GLN A 34 1.78 -33.43 -10.68
C GLN A 34 2.67 -32.84 -9.57
N ASN A 35 3.69 -32.10 -10.01
CA ASN A 35 4.11 -30.82 -9.42
C ASN A 35 5.28 -30.31 -10.28
N ILE A 36 4.96 -29.92 -11.51
CA ILE A 36 5.79 -28.90 -12.15
C ILE A 36 5.33 -27.62 -11.49
N ASN A 37 6.03 -27.18 -10.43
CA ASN A 37 6.13 -25.74 -10.24
C ASN A 37 6.69 -25.25 -11.58
N GLU A 38 5.85 -24.61 -12.40
CA GLU A 38 6.37 -23.84 -13.52
C GLU A 38 7.26 -22.79 -12.84
N ASN A 39 8.57 -23.05 -12.83
CA ASN A 39 9.55 -22.11 -12.35
C ASN A 39 9.33 -20.85 -13.18
N ILE A 40 8.76 -19.82 -12.58
CA ILE A 40 8.57 -18.53 -13.22
C ILE A 40 9.95 -18.10 -13.71
N TYR A 41 10.11 -17.92 -15.03
CA TYR A 41 11.40 -17.57 -15.59
C TYR A 41 11.78 -16.15 -15.17
N GLU A 42 13.08 -15.81 -15.19
CA GLU A 42 13.51 -14.45 -14.81
C GLU A 42 12.86 -13.35 -15.66
N GLU A 43 12.58 -13.65 -16.94
CA GLU A 43 11.87 -12.75 -17.85
C GLU A 43 10.41 -12.53 -17.42
N ASP A 44 9.75 -13.56 -16.90
CA ASP A 44 8.36 -13.49 -16.42
C ASP A 44 8.27 -12.60 -15.15
N LEU A 45 9.25 -12.70 -14.25
CA LEU A 45 9.28 -11.86 -13.04
C LEU A 45 9.53 -10.37 -13.36
N SER A 46 10.27 -10.06 -14.43
CA SER A 46 10.44 -8.68 -14.87
C SER A 46 9.11 -8.06 -15.32
N ILE A 47 8.29 -8.82 -16.06
CA ILE A 47 6.97 -8.38 -16.52
C ILE A 47 6.05 -8.16 -15.30
N VAL A 48 6.02 -9.10 -14.37
CA VAL A 48 5.25 -8.99 -13.12
C VAL A 48 5.62 -7.73 -12.35
N VAL A 49 6.91 -7.42 -12.25
CA VAL A 49 7.38 -6.22 -11.55
C VAL A 49 6.82 -4.96 -12.21
N ASP A 50 6.87 -4.87 -13.54
CA ASP A 50 6.33 -3.73 -14.29
C ASP A 50 4.82 -3.58 -14.11
N GLU A 51 4.08 -4.70 -14.10
CA GLU A 51 2.64 -4.72 -13.83
C GLU A 51 2.32 -4.24 -12.42
N LEU A 52 3.07 -4.68 -11.40
CA LEU A 52 2.93 -4.23 -10.02
C LEU A 52 3.25 -2.72 -9.87
N ILE A 53 4.24 -2.20 -10.61
CA ILE A 53 4.54 -0.76 -10.62
C ILE A 53 3.39 0.03 -11.25
N ASN A 54 2.86 -0.44 -12.38
CA ASN A 54 1.71 0.20 -13.04
C ASN A 54 0.47 0.20 -12.15
N LEU A 55 0.24 -0.90 -11.42
CA LEU A 55 -0.83 -1.01 -10.42
C LEU A 55 -0.67 0.06 -9.32
N THR A 56 0.54 0.17 -8.77
CA THR A 56 0.89 1.13 -7.71
C THR A 56 0.77 2.57 -8.18
N PHE A 57 1.25 2.86 -9.39
CA PHE A 57 1.15 4.18 -10.02
C PHE A 57 -0.32 4.61 -10.18
N ASN A 58 -1.17 3.72 -10.69
CA ASN A 58 -2.59 3.98 -10.86
C ASN A 58 -3.29 4.23 -9.51
N ASP A 59 -2.96 3.45 -8.50
CA ASP A 59 -3.52 3.63 -7.16
C ASP A 59 -3.09 4.95 -6.50
N LEU A 60 -1.82 5.34 -6.64
CA LEU A 60 -1.33 6.64 -6.18
C LEU A 60 -2.07 7.79 -6.85
N ASN A 61 -2.27 7.71 -8.17
CA ASN A 61 -2.97 8.74 -8.94
C ASN A 61 -4.44 8.88 -8.54
N LYS A 62 -5.11 7.77 -8.21
CA LYS A 62 -6.46 7.78 -7.63
C LYS A 62 -6.50 8.26 -6.18
N GLY A 63 -5.36 8.28 -5.49
CA GLY A 63 -5.27 8.65 -4.08
C GLY A 63 -5.61 7.52 -3.12
N ASN A 64 -5.49 6.27 -3.55
CA ASN A 64 -5.81 5.10 -2.74
C ASN A 64 -4.86 4.95 -1.55
N GLU A 65 -5.42 4.56 -0.41
CA GLU A 65 -4.71 4.37 0.85
C GLU A 65 -3.57 3.34 0.75
N SER A 66 -2.49 3.58 1.50
CA SER A 66 -1.30 2.72 1.48
C SER A 66 -1.61 1.26 1.81
N ILE A 67 -2.51 1.02 2.78
CA ILE A 67 -2.96 -0.32 3.17
C ILE A 67 -3.75 -1.03 2.05
N VAL A 68 -4.54 -0.27 1.27
CA VAL A 68 -5.30 -0.79 0.12
C VAL A 68 -4.34 -1.19 -1.00
N ARG A 69 -3.34 -0.35 -1.30
CA ARG A 69 -2.30 -0.66 -2.29
C ARG A 69 -1.52 -1.92 -1.92
N LYS A 70 -1.10 -2.03 -0.65
CA LYS A 70 -0.40 -3.21 -0.13
C LYS A 70 -1.24 -4.48 -0.32
N LYS A 71 -2.52 -4.45 0.05
CA LYS A 71 -3.42 -5.58 -0.13
C LYS A 71 -3.55 -5.96 -1.61
N ARG A 72 -3.66 -4.97 -2.49
CA ARG A 72 -3.81 -5.19 -3.94
C ARG A 72 -2.58 -5.86 -4.56
N ILE A 73 -1.37 -5.44 -4.17
CA ILE A 73 -0.12 -6.08 -4.60
C ILE A 73 -0.05 -7.53 -4.12
N LEU A 74 -0.38 -7.79 -2.85
CA LEU A 74 -0.37 -9.16 -2.31
C LEU A 74 -1.42 -10.05 -2.99
N ASN A 75 -2.60 -9.52 -3.28
CA ASN A 75 -3.62 -10.24 -4.02
C ASN A 75 -3.14 -10.57 -5.45
N TYR A 76 -2.54 -9.61 -6.15
CA TYR A 76 -1.99 -9.82 -7.48
C TYR A 76 -0.99 -10.98 -7.51
N ILE A 77 -0.04 -10.96 -6.57
CA ILE A 77 0.98 -11.99 -6.41
C ILE A 77 0.34 -13.37 -6.17
N ASN A 78 -0.67 -13.43 -5.29
CA ASN A 78 -1.39 -14.67 -5.00
C ASN A 78 -2.22 -15.18 -6.19
N GLU A 79 -2.92 -14.29 -6.90
CA GLU A 79 -3.77 -14.63 -8.05
C GLU A 79 -2.96 -15.17 -9.24
N HIS A 80 -1.69 -14.77 -9.36
CA HIS A 80 -0.75 -15.26 -10.36
C HIS A 80 0.13 -16.41 -9.86
N ASN A 81 -0.18 -16.99 -8.69
CA ASN A 81 0.57 -18.09 -8.06
C ASN A 81 2.09 -17.81 -7.88
N ILE A 82 2.46 -16.54 -7.68
CA ILE A 82 3.85 -16.14 -7.53
C ILE A 82 4.27 -16.32 -6.08
N ILE A 83 5.35 -17.06 -5.85
CA ILE A 83 5.87 -17.28 -4.49
C ILE A 83 6.55 -15.99 -4.00
N LEU A 84 6.05 -15.43 -2.89
CA LEU A 84 6.57 -14.17 -2.30
C LEU A 84 8.09 -14.18 -2.10
N GLN A 85 8.64 -15.32 -1.67
CA GLN A 85 10.07 -15.48 -1.45
C GLN A 85 10.88 -15.47 -2.75
N GLU A 86 10.33 -16.02 -3.84
CA GLU A 86 11.01 -16.06 -5.14
C GLU A 86 11.12 -14.68 -5.75
N ILE A 87 10.01 -13.93 -5.81
CA ILE A 87 10.05 -12.54 -6.28
C ILE A 87 10.94 -11.67 -5.38
N TYR A 88 10.94 -11.89 -4.06
CA TYR A 88 11.86 -11.17 -3.16
C TYR A 88 13.33 -11.46 -3.47
N ASN A 89 13.69 -12.72 -3.69
CA ASN A 89 15.05 -13.12 -4.03
C ASN A 89 15.46 -12.57 -5.41
N TRP A 90 14.54 -12.60 -6.37
CA TRP A 90 14.75 -12.00 -7.69
C TRP A 90 14.99 -10.49 -7.57
N LEU A 91 14.16 -9.78 -6.80
CA LEU A 91 14.33 -8.35 -6.54
C LEU A 91 15.70 -8.08 -5.92
N LEU A 92 16.11 -8.84 -4.90
CA LEU A 92 17.42 -8.71 -4.25
C LEU A 92 18.59 -8.80 -5.26
N ASN A 93 18.49 -9.68 -6.25
CA ASN A 93 19.53 -9.91 -7.25
C ASN A 93 19.45 -8.96 -8.46
N ASN A 94 18.31 -8.33 -8.71
CA ASN A 94 18.05 -7.53 -9.91
C ASN A 94 17.97 -6.01 -9.61
N GLN A 95 19.03 -5.44 -9.03
CA GLN A 95 19.08 -4.03 -8.59
C GLN A 95 19.62 -3.04 -9.65
N TYR A 96 19.33 -3.28 -10.92
CA TYR A 96 19.78 -2.43 -12.04
C TYR A 96 18.64 -1.66 -12.73
N HIS A 97 17.40 -2.16 -12.69
CA HIS A 97 16.22 -1.45 -13.22
C HIS A 97 15.50 -0.65 -12.14
N SER A 98 14.96 0.50 -12.52
CA SER A 98 14.36 1.43 -11.55
C SER A 98 13.09 0.85 -10.88
N ASN A 99 12.31 0.06 -11.62
CA ASN A 99 11.10 -0.62 -11.13
C ASN A 99 11.42 -1.72 -10.11
N SER A 100 12.41 -2.56 -10.36
CA SER A 100 12.83 -3.61 -9.41
C SER A 100 13.46 -3.00 -8.15
N ILE A 101 14.28 -1.95 -8.30
CA ILE A 101 14.82 -1.21 -7.14
C ILE A 101 13.69 -0.59 -6.30
N TYR A 102 12.70 0.04 -6.95
CA TYR A 102 11.54 0.57 -6.25
C TYR A 102 10.75 -0.53 -5.54
N LEU A 103 10.38 -1.62 -6.23
CA LEU A 103 9.57 -2.68 -5.62
C LEU A 103 10.30 -3.36 -4.47
N PHE A 104 11.62 -3.52 -4.57
CA PHE A 104 12.43 -3.97 -3.43
C PHE A 104 12.35 -2.98 -2.27
N GLY A 105 12.43 -1.66 -2.54
CA GLY A 105 12.20 -0.61 -1.56
C GLY A 105 10.81 -0.71 -0.91
N TYR A 106 9.78 -0.97 -1.71
CA TYR A 106 8.40 -1.15 -1.27
C TYR A 106 8.25 -2.35 -0.31
N PHE A 107 8.87 -3.48 -0.63
CA PHE A 107 8.86 -4.66 0.24
C PHE A 107 9.51 -4.36 1.60
N ASN A 108 10.65 -3.65 1.59
CA ASN A 108 11.30 -3.21 2.83
C ASN A 108 10.45 -2.18 3.59
N TYR A 109 9.77 -1.25 2.92
CA TYR A 109 8.90 -0.25 3.56
C TYR A 109 7.71 -0.90 4.28
N HIS A 110 7.13 -1.94 3.68
CA HIS A 110 5.91 -2.58 4.16
C HIS A 110 6.14 -3.84 4.99
N GLY A 111 7.38 -4.30 5.12
CA GLY A 111 7.73 -5.54 5.77
C GLY A 111 7.11 -6.75 5.06
N ILE A 112 7.29 -6.82 3.74
CA ILE A 112 6.86 -7.96 2.91
C ILE A 112 8.07 -8.91 2.81
N VAL A 113 7.90 -10.16 3.21
CA VAL A 113 8.96 -11.19 3.38
C VAL A 113 9.99 -10.89 4.49
N THR A 114 10.33 -9.63 4.70
CA THR A 114 11.30 -9.17 5.70
C THR A 114 10.64 -8.24 6.72
N ASP A 115 11.34 -7.92 7.82
CA ASP A 115 10.90 -6.89 8.75
C ASP A 115 10.87 -5.51 8.10
N ASN A 116 10.01 -4.63 8.61
CA ASN A 116 9.92 -3.27 8.12
C ASN A 116 11.26 -2.53 8.30
N ASN A 117 11.83 -2.04 7.20
CA ASN A 117 13.04 -1.23 7.17
C ASN A 117 12.86 0.03 6.30
N LYS A 118 12.22 1.04 6.88
CA LYS A 118 11.97 2.35 6.25
C LYS A 118 13.27 3.05 5.80
N GLN A 119 14.38 2.86 6.52
CA GLN A 119 15.67 3.47 6.14
C GLN A 119 16.23 2.87 4.85
N LYS A 120 16.19 1.54 4.73
CA LYS A 120 16.58 0.85 3.49
C LYS A 120 15.65 1.19 2.33
N ALA A 121 14.33 1.24 2.58
CA ALA A 121 13.36 1.69 1.59
C ALA A 121 13.68 3.10 1.06
N SER A 122 13.97 4.06 1.95
CA SER A 122 14.36 5.43 1.59
C SER A 122 15.56 5.46 0.65
N LYS A 123 16.61 4.69 0.97
CA LYS A 123 17.82 4.60 0.14
C LYS A 123 17.50 4.02 -1.25
N LEU A 124 16.69 2.97 -1.32
CA LEU A 124 16.28 2.36 -2.58
C LEU A 124 15.44 3.32 -3.43
N TYR A 125 14.49 4.04 -2.82
CA TYR A 125 13.70 5.05 -3.53
C TYR A 125 14.54 6.21 -4.04
N GLN A 126 15.60 6.62 -3.31
CA GLN A 126 16.55 7.61 -3.81
C GLN A 126 17.32 7.11 -5.05
N ILE A 127 17.71 5.84 -5.07
CA ILE A 127 18.36 5.24 -6.25
C ILE A 127 17.38 5.17 -7.43
N ALA A 128 16.18 4.62 -7.22
CA ALA A 128 15.15 4.54 -8.26
C ALA A 128 14.74 5.93 -8.79
N THR A 129 14.71 6.95 -7.93
CA THR A 129 14.45 8.35 -8.30
C THR A 129 15.52 8.91 -9.23
N LYS A 130 16.81 8.61 -8.98
CA LYS A 130 17.90 9.00 -9.89
C LYS A 130 17.79 8.35 -11.28
N LEU A 131 17.12 7.20 -11.34
CA LEU A 131 16.77 6.49 -12.58
C LEU A 131 15.38 6.89 -13.12
N GLU A 132 14.87 8.06 -12.73
CA GLU A 132 13.61 8.64 -13.20
C GLU A 132 12.34 7.80 -12.91
N ASN A 133 12.37 6.89 -11.93
CA ASN A 133 11.18 6.15 -11.52
C ASN A 133 10.13 7.07 -10.89
N ILE A 134 8.95 7.16 -11.52
CA ILE A 134 7.88 8.09 -11.11
C ILE A 134 7.29 7.70 -9.75
N VAL A 135 7.08 6.40 -9.51
CA VAL A 135 6.48 5.91 -8.27
C VAL A 135 7.41 6.15 -7.08
N ALA A 136 8.71 5.91 -7.27
CA ALA A 136 9.73 6.24 -6.29
C ALA A 136 9.78 7.75 -5.99
N GLN A 137 9.66 8.61 -7.00
CA GLN A 137 9.62 10.07 -6.80
C GLN A 137 8.40 10.49 -5.95
N LEU A 138 7.23 9.90 -6.20
CA LEU A 138 6.01 10.17 -5.43
C LEU A 138 6.13 9.74 -3.96
N ASP A 139 6.62 8.52 -3.71
CA ASP A 139 6.77 7.99 -2.36
C ASP A 139 7.95 8.64 -1.61
N LEU A 140 9.05 8.94 -2.29
CA LEU A 140 10.17 9.64 -1.68
C LEU A 140 9.79 11.07 -1.27
N ALA A 141 8.94 11.75 -2.05
CA ALA A 141 8.43 13.06 -1.68
C ALA A 141 7.64 13.00 -0.35
N ILE A 142 6.79 11.99 -0.12
CA ILE A 142 6.10 11.84 1.18
C ILE A 142 7.06 11.50 2.32
N MET A 143 8.08 10.67 2.05
CA MET A 143 9.08 10.32 3.05
C MET A 143 9.88 11.54 3.48
N TYR A 144 10.24 12.43 2.56
CA TYR A 144 10.91 13.68 2.88
C TYR A 144 10.05 14.69 3.66
N ILE A 145 8.73 14.71 3.44
CA ILE A 145 7.82 15.52 4.26
C ILE A 145 7.77 14.97 5.69
N ASN A 146 7.61 13.66 5.82
CA ASN A 146 7.38 13.04 7.13
C ASN A 146 8.66 12.70 7.91
N GLY A 147 9.85 12.83 7.30
CA GLY A 147 11.11 12.40 7.89
C GLY A 147 11.19 10.89 8.08
N VAL A 148 10.52 10.13 7.22
CA VAL A 148 10.42 8.68 7.36
C VAL A 148 11.61 8.03 6.67
N GLY A 149 12.33 7.15 7.38
CA GLY A 149 13.47 6.42 6.81
C GLY A 149 14.71 7.28 6.54
N GLY A 150 14.81 8.44 7.18
CA GLY A 150 15.90 9.41 7.02
C GLY A 150 15.51 10.73 7.67
N GLU A 151 16.10 11.83 7.20
CA GLU A 151 15.76 13.17 7.69
C GLU A 151 14.68 13.84 6.82
N GLN A 152 13.94 14.76 7.41
CA GLN A 152 13.02 15.63 6.67
C GLN A 152 13.79 16.47 5.66
N ASN A 153 13.23 16.60 4.44
CA ASN A 153 13.82 17.44 3.41
C ASN A 153 12.73 18.11 2.55
N TYR A 154 12.21 19.22 3.06
CA TYR A 154 11.09 19.90 2.42
C TYR A 154 11.42 20.46 1.03
N THR A 155 12.66 20.91 0.80
CA THR A 155 13.11 21.37 -0.52
C THR A 155 13.01 20.25 -1.56
N LYS A 156 13.55 19.06 -1.27
CA LYS A 156 13.45 17.93 -2.20
C LYS A 156 12.02 17.44 -2.38
N ALA A 157 11.21 17.43 -1.32
CA ALA A 157 9.79 17.09 -1.43
C ALA A 157 9.05 18.02 -2.38
N PHE A 158 9.29 19.34 -2.26
CA PHE A 158 8.72 20.36 -3.13
C PHE A 158 9.17 20.17 -4.59
N GLU A 159 10.48 20.03 -4.82
CA GLU A 159 11.05 19.86 -6.17
C GLU A 159 10.51 18.62 -6.88
N LEU A 160 10.44 17.47 -6.20
CA LEU A 160 9.88 16.24 -6.76
C LEU A 160 8.39 16.40 -7.10
N SER A 161 7.62 16.99 -6.19
CA SER A 161 6.18 17.24 -6.40
C SER A 161 5.94 18.19 -7.57
N LYS A 162 6.76 19.24 -7.69
CA LYS A 162 6.70 20.21 -8.79
C LYS A 162 7.02 19.56 -10.13
N LYS A 163 8.14 18.82 -10.21
CA LYS A 163 8.58 18.12 -11.44
C LYS A 163 7.50 17.17 -11.97
N LEU A 164 6.85 16.40 -11.10
CA LEU A 164 5.79 15.47 -11.52
C LEU A 164 4.47 16.16 -11.83
N THR A 165 4.18 17.30 -11.18
CA THR A 165 3.03 18.14 -11.53
C THR A 165 3.13 18.71 -12.95
N GLU A 166 4.32 19.14 -13.37
CA GLU A 166 4.59 19.60 -14.73
C GLU A 166 4.36 18.50 -15.79
N LYS A 167 4.46 17.22 -15.39
CA LYS A 167 4.12 16.05 -16.20
C LYS A 167 2.65 15.63 -16.11
N GLY A 168 1.79 16.42 -15.46
CA GLY A 168 0.35 16.15 -15.35
C GLY A 168 -0.03 15.10 -14.29
N ASN A 169 0.87 14.74 -13.36
CA ASN A 169 0.56 13.71 -12.36
C ASN A 169 -0.39 14.23 -11.25
N PRO A 170 -1.56 13.60 -11.05
CA PRO A 170 -2.56 14.11 -10.10
C PRO A 170 -2.19 13.90 -8.62
N ASN A 171 -1.44 12.84 -8.28
CA ASN A 171 -0.93 12.67 -6.91
C ASN A 171 0.07 13.79 -6.57
N ALA A 172 0.95 14.11 -7.52
CA ALA A 172 1.91 15.18 -7.39
C ALA A 172 1.25 16.56 -7.32
N MET A 173 0.18 16.81 -8.09
CA MET A 173 -0.61 18.04 -7.98
C MET A 173 -1.16 18.22 -6.57
N ASN A 174 -1.80 17.19 -6.02
CA ASN A 174 -2.28 17.20 -4.64
C ASN A 174 -1.14 17.48 -3.65
N ARG A 175 0.02 16.83 -3.84
CA ARG A 175 1.18 17.00 -2.96
C ARG A 175 1.80 18.39 -3.06
N LEU A 176 1.89 18.96 -4.25
CA LEU A 176 2.37 20.32 -4.46
C LEU A 176 1.38 21.33 -3.86
N GLY A 177 0.08 21.07 -3.95
CA GLY A 177 -0.96 21.83 -3.27
C GLY A 177 -0.72 21.87 -1.76
N PHE A 178 -0.45 20.71 -1.16
CA PHE A 178 -0.08 20.60 0.26
C PHE A 178 1.19 21.38 0.61
N CYS A 179 2.19 21.39 -0.28
CA CYS A 179 3.40 22.18 -0.05
C CYS A 179 3.10 23.68 0.02
N TYR A 180 2.28 24.20 -0.90
CA TYR A 180 1.86 25.61 -0.88
C TYR A 180 0.92 25.94 0.28
N ASP A 181 0.07 25.00 0.69
CA ASP A 181 -0.82 25.21 1.83
C ASP A 181 -0.03 25.33 3.15
N ARG A 182 0.94 24.43 3.35
CA ARG A 182 1.66 24.28 4.63
C ARG A 182 3.03 24.96 4.67
N GLY A 183 3.50 25.52 3.56
CA GLY A 183 4.82 26.14 3.47
C GLY A 183 5.97 25.12 3.45
N ILE A 184 5.77 23.96 2.85
CA ILE A 184 6.76 22.88 2.79
C ILE A 184 7.71 23.15 1.63
N GLY A 185 8.91 23.66 1.94
CA GLY A 185 9.98 23.88 0.95
C GLY A 185 9.72 25.09 0.04
N ILE A 186 8.66 25.84 0.31
CA ILE A 186 8.23 27.03 -0.42
C ILE A 186 7.41 27.92 0.52
N GLU A 187 7.27 29.21 0.19
CA GLU A 187 6.36 30.11 0.91
C GLU A 187 4.90 29.69 0.74
N VAL A 188 4.09 29.96 1.77
CA VAL A 188 2.66 29.66 1.78
C VAL A 188 1.95 30.44 0.69
N ASN A 189 1.13 29.75 -0.12
CA ASN A 189 0.26 30.37 -1.10
C ASN A 189 -1.07 29.59 -1.19
N LYS A 190 -2.07 30.07 -0.45
CA LYS A 190 -3.37 29.40 -0.34
C LYS A 190 -4.14 29.33 -1.66
N GLN A 191 -4.07 30.38 -2.48
CA GLN A 191 -4.71 30.41 -3.79
C GLN A 191 -4.14 29.32 -4.70
N LYS A 192 -2.81 29.21 -4.76
CA LYS A 192 -2.13 28.20 -5.57
C LYS A 192 -2.36 26.78 -5.04
N ALA A 193 -2.45 26.61 -3.73
CA ALA A 193 -2.82 25.34 -3.12
C ALA A 193 -4.21 24.89 -3.60
N PHE A 194 -5.20 25.78 -3.51
CA PHE A 194 -6.57 25.52 -3.94
C PHE A 194 -6.68 25.17 -5.42
N GLU A 195 -5.97 25.89 -6.30
CA GLU A 195 -5.92 25.58 -7.74
C GLU A 195 -5.32 24.19 -8.03
N LEU A 196 -4.30 23.79 -7.28
CA LEU A 196 -3.67 22.48 -7.44
C LEU A 196 -4.56 21.34 -6.92
N TYR A 197 -5.25 21.54 -5.79
CA TYR A 197 -6.24 20.58 -5.31
C TYR A 197 -7.40 20.43 -6.29
N GLN A 198 -7.89 21.51 -6.88
CA GLN A 198 -8.90 21.47 -7.94
C GLN A 198 -8.44 20.65 -9.14
N LYS A 199 -7.21 20.86 -9.63
CA LYS A 199 -6.65 20.09 -10.74
C LYS A 199 -6.52 18.60 -10.42
N ALA A 200 -6.04 18.26 -9.22
CA ALA A 200 -5.95 16.88 -8.77
C ALA A 200 -7.35 16.24 -8.67
N ALA A 201 -8.33 16.96 -8.12
CA ALA A 201 -9.70 16.52 -7.97
C ALA A 201 -10.40 16.31 -9.32
N TYR A 202 -10.17 17.19 -10.29
CA TYR A 202 -10.67 17.06 -11.66
C TYR A 202 -10.16 15.78 -12.33
N LEU A 203 -8.90 15.40 -12.05
CA LEU A 203 -8.30 14.16 -12.53
C LEU A 203 -8.67 12.92 -11.68
N GLY A 204 -9.61 13.06 -10.74
CA GLY A 204 -10.13 11.94 -9.95
C GLY A 204 -9.26 11.52 -8.77
N ASN A 205 -8.29 12.34 -8.33
CA ASN A 205 -7.52 12.06 -7.12
C ASN A 205 -8.37 12.31 -5.87
N SER A 206 -8.63 11.27 -5.09
CA SER A 206 -9.51 11.35 -3.91
C SER A 206 -8.96 12.23 -2.79
N ASN A 207 -7.64 12.29 -2.61
CA ASN A 207 -7.00 13.23 -1.66
C ASN A 207 -7.17 14.68 -2.11
N GLY A 208 -7.06 14.95 -3.41
CA GLY A 208 -7.33 16.28 -3.98
C GLY A 208 -8.78 16.72 -3.76
N ILE A 209 -9.74 15.78 -3.88
CA ILE A 209 -11.16 16.03 -3.62
C ILE A 209 -11.39 16.38 -2.14
N ASP A 210 -10.82 15.59 -1.21
CA ASP A 210 -10.91 15.84 0.24
C ASP A 210 -10.28 17.19 0.64
N ASN A 211 -9.05 17.47 0.16
CA ASN A 211 -8.38 18.74 0.40
C ASN A 211 -9.14 19.94 -0.19
N MET A 212 -9.82 19.76 -1.32
CA MET A 212 -10.70 20.79 -1.87
C MET A 212 -11.93 21.00 -0.97
N GLY A 213 -12.49 19.94 -0.39
CA GLY A 213 -13.52 20.04 0.64
C GLY A 213 -13.06 20.87 1.84
N THR A 214 -11.84 20.58 2.34
CA THR A 214 -11.21 21.35 3.44
C THR A 214 -11.02 22.82 3.09
N CYS A 215 -10.72 23.12 1.82
CA CYS A 215 -10.58 24.50 1.36
C CYS A 215 -11.91 25.26 1.39
N TYR A 216 -13.02 24.64 0.96
CA TYR A 216 -14.34 25.26 1.06
C TYR A 216 -14.86 25.35 2.50
N GLU A 217 -14.53 24.40 3.36
CA GLU A 217 -14.90 24.47 4.77
C GLU A 217 -14.24 25.66 5.48
N ASN A 218 -12.94 25.87 5.22
CA ASN A 218 -12.11 26.83 5.96
C ASN A 218 -11.83 28.14 5.21
N GLY A 219 -12.30 28.30 3.97
CA GLY A 219 -12.04 29.48 3.15
C GLY A 219 -10.58 29.59 2.68
N VAL A 220 -9.93 28.45 2.39
CA VAL A 220 -8.51 28.42 1.98
C VAL A 220 -8.39 28.61 0.47
N GLY A 221 -8.02 29.81 0.03
CA GLY A 221 -7.88 30.15 -1.40
C GLY A 221 -9.22 30.20 -2.16
N THR A 222 -10.33 30.21 -1.43
CA THR A 222 -11.71 30.30 -1.92
C THR A 222 -12.58 30.86 -0.80
N ASP A 223 -13.80 31.29 -1.13
CA ASP A 223 -14.81 31.61 -0.12
C ASP A 223 -15.33 30.35 0.56
N ILE A 224 -15.82 30.51 1.80
CA ILE A 224 -16.41 29.42 2.58
C ILE A 224 -17.72 28.94 1.92
N ASP A 225 -17.82 27.63 1.70
CA ASP A 225 -19.03 26.96 1.22
C ASP A 225 -19.17 25.59 1.90
N ILE A 226 -19.89 25.56 3.02
CA ILE A 226 -20.05 24.36 3.85
C ILE A 226 -20.80 23.24 3.11
N LYS A 227 -21.78 23.59 2.27
CA LYS A 227 -22.55 22.58 1.54
C LYS A 227 -21.67 21.91 0.49
N LYS A 228 -20.87 22.68 -0.22
CA LYS A 228 -19.90 22.16 -1.18
C LYS A 228 -18.81 21.34 -0.52
N ALA A 229 -18.32 21.75 0.66
CA ALA A 229 -17.39 20.95 1.45
C ALA A 229 -17.97 19.56 1.76
N PHE A 230 -19.21 19.50 2.27
CA PHE A 230 -19.92 18.25 2.54
C PHE A 230 -20.05 17.35 1.30
N GLU A 231 -20.46 17.91 0.15
CA GLU A 231 -20.57 17.16 -1.11
C GLU A 231 -19.22 16.57 -1.56
N LEU A 232 -18.13 17.31 -1.35
CA LEU A 232 -16.78 16.86 -1.68
C LEU A 232 -16.28 15.78 -0.72
N TYR A 233 -16.54 15.91 0.58
CA TYR A 233 -16.23 14.84 1.55
C TYR A 233 -17.00 13.57 1.24
N GLN A 234 -18.28 13.67 0.85
CA GLN A 234 -19.07 12.53 0.38
C GLN A 234 -18.43 11.88 -0.85
N LYS A 235 -18.06 12.68 -1.85
CA LYS A 235 -17.39 12.17 -3.07
C LYS A 235 -16.04 11.51 -2.76
N ALA A 236 -15.23 12.08 -1.88
CA ALA A 236 -13.96 11.48 -1.47
C ALA A 236 -14.17 10.15 -0.72
N ALA A 237 -15.15 10.09 0.18
CA ALA A 237 -15.53 8.88 0.91
C ALA A 237 -16.02 7.77 -0.03
N ASP A 238 -16.83 8.10 -1.03
CA ASP A 238 -17.32 7.14 -2.04
C ASP A 238 -16.18 6.58 -2.90
N LEU A 239 -15.09 7.33 -3.06
CA LEU A 239 -13.84 6.89 -3.72
C LEU A 239 -12.90 6.13 -2.78
N GLY A 240 -13.30 5.85 -1.54
CA GLY A 240 -12.50 5.08 -0.59
C GLY A 240 -11.45 5.89 0.18
N ASN A 241 -11.50 7.23 0.15
CA ASN A 241 -10.55 8.07 0.87
C ASN A 241 -10.84 8.08 2.38
N ALA A 242 -9.86 7.72 3.20
CA ALA A 242 -10.08 7.57 4.64
C ALA A 242 -10.19 8.93 5.37
N ASN A 243 -9.50 9.98 4.88
CA ASN A 243 -9.69 11.34 5.39
C ASN A 243 -11.09 11.85 5.03
N GLY A 244 -11.52 11.69 3.77
CA GLY A 244 -12.87 12.07 3.33
C GLY A 244 -13.97 11.35 4.10
N MET A 245 -13.80 10.06 4.40
CA MET A 245 -14.70 9.32 5.30
C MET A 245 -14.73 9.90 6.71
N ASN A 246 -13.57 10.28 7.27
CA ASN A 246 -13.50 10.92 8.58
C ASN A 246 -14.19 12.30 8.57
N SER A 247 -13.90 13.15 7.59
CA SER A 247 -14.49 14.48 7.44
C SER A 247 -16.02 14.38 7.26
N LEU A 248 -16.49 13.45 6.43
CA LEU A 248 -17.91 13.18 6.26
C LEU A 248 -18.55 12.66 7.56
N GLY A 249 -17.85 11.80 8.31
CA GLY A 249 -18.31 11.32 9.61
C GLY A 249 -18.48 12.48 10.59
N TYR A 250 -17.54 13.42 10.60
CA TYR A 250 -17.61 14.65 11.40
C TYR A 250 -18.80 15.52 10.99
N CYS A 251 -19.08 15.65 9.69
CA CYS A 251 -20.24 16.37 9.20
C CYS A 251 -21.56 15.78 9.72
N TYR A 252 -21.74 14.46 9.66
CA TYR A 252 -22.94 13.82 10.20
C TYR A 252 -23.00 13.84 11.73
N GLU A 253 -21.86 13.81 12.43
CA GLU A 253 -21.86 13.91 13.89
C GLU A 253 -22.33 15.28 14.38
N ASN A 254 -21.93 16.35 13.68
CA ASN A 254 -22.12 17.73 14.13
C ASN A 254 -23.16 18.54 13.32
N GLY A 255 -23.75 17.95 12.28
CA GLY A 255 -24.71 18.62 11.41
C GLY A 255 -24.07 19.69 10.49
N VAL A 256 -22.84 19.46 10.04
CA VAL A 256 -22.11 20.41 9.17
C VAL A 256 -22.47 20.13 7.72
N GLY A 257 -23.27 21.02 7.13
CA GLY A 257 -23.72 20.90 5.72
C GLY A 257 -24.79 19.84 5.48
N THR A 258 -25.22 19.14 6.52
CA THR A 258 -26.25 18.08 6.52
C THR A 258 -26.94 18.02 7.89
N ASP A 259 -28.04 17.28 8.01
CA ASP A 259 -28.63 16.95 9.31
C ASP A 259 -27.73 15.96 10.09
N ILE A 260 -27.85 15.98 11.42
CA ILE A 260 -27.13 15.05 12.31
C ILE A 260 -27.59 13.61 12.06
N ASP A 261 -26.63 12.72 11.81
CA ASP A 261 -26.82 11.28 11.70
C ASP A 261 -25.66 10.54 12.37
N ILE A 262 -25.80 10.31 13.68
CA ILE A 262 -24.78 9.68 14.51
C ILE A 262 -24.46 8.25 14.05
N LYS A 263 -25.45 7.51 13.54
CA LYS A 263 -25.25 6.16 13.04
C LYS A 263 -24.36 6.16 11.81
N LYS A 264 -24.63 7.06 10.86
CA LYS A 264 -23.80 7.20 9.67
C LYS A 264 -22.39 7.70 10.01
N ALA A 265 -22.26 8.61 10.97
CA ALA A 265 -20.95 9.02 11.49
C ALA A 265 -20.15 7.84 12.05
N PHE A 266 -20.78 7.01 12.90
CA PHE A 266 -20.16 5.81 13.47
C PHE A 266 -19.67 4.85 12.37
N GLU A 267 -20.51 4.54 11.37
CA GLU A 267 -20.14 3.66 10.27
C GLU A 267 -18.97 4.20 9.44
N LEU A 268 -18.94 5.51 9.20
CA LEU A 268 -17.86 6.17 8.46
C LEU A 268 -16.55 6.18 9.23
N TYR A 269 -16.57 6.55 10.51
CA TYR A 269 -15.38 6.47 11.36
C TYR A 269 -14.86 5.03 11.47
N GLN A 270 -15.76 4.04 11.56
CA GLN A 270 -15.35 2.64 11.59
C GLN A 270 -14.65 2.20 10.31
N LYS A 271 -15.17 2.60 9.13
CA LYS A 271 -14.54 2.31 7.83
C LYS A 271 -13.18 3.00 7.70
N ALA A 272 -13.09 4.29 8.01
CA ALA A 272 -11.83 5.05 7.96
C ALA A 272 -10.79 4.53 8.96
N ALA A 273 -11.20 4.13 10.17
CA ALA A 273 -10.31 3.57 11.18
C ALA A 273 -9.69 2.23 10.74
N ASN A 274 -10.46 1.40 10.02
CA ASN A 274 -9.99 0.16 9.41
C ASN A 274 -9.04 0.40 8.22
N LEU A 275 -9.10 1.58 7.60
CA LEU A 275 -8.14 2.08 6.62
C LEU A 275 -6.95 2.81 7.27
N GLU A 276 -6.74 2.60 8.57
CA GLU A 276 -5.64 3.17 9.36
C GLU A 276 -5.69 4.69 9.56
N ASN A 277 -6.83 5.35 9.33
CA ASN A 277 -6.95 6.78 9.59
C ASN A 277 -6.92 7.11 11.09
N HIS A 278 -5.85 7.75 11.57
CA HIS A 278 -5.65 8.03 12.99
C HIS A 278 -6.68 8.99 13.61
N TYR A 279 -7.23 9.96 12.85
CA TYR A 279 -8.33 10.82 13.33
C TYR A 279 -9.62 10.02 13.51
N ALA A 280 -9.98 9.17 12.54
CA ALA A 280 -11.16 8.31 12.64
C ALA A 280 -11.02 7.28 13.77
N GLN A 281 -9.82 6.73 13.99
CA GLN A 281 -9.54 5.85 15.12
C GLN A 281 -9.79 6.58 16.46
N PHE A 282 -9.35 7.84 16.58
CA PHE A 282 -9.62 8.65 17.76
C PHE A 282 -11.12 8.93 17.95
N ASN A 283 -11.81 9.33 16.87
CA ASN A 283 -13.24 9.65 16.92
C ASN A 283 -14.07 8.41 17.28
N LEU A 284 -13.79 7.27 16.65
CA LEU A 284 -14.41 5.99 16.95
C LEU A 284 -14.17 5.54 18.39
N ALA A 285 -12.94 5.73 18.90
CA ALA A 285 -12.62 5.46 20.31
C ALA A 285 -13.49 6.31 21.25
N SER A 286 -13.67 7.59 20.94
CA SER A 286 -14.54 8.47 21.72
C SER A 286 -16.02 8.04 21.68
N LEU A 287 -16.52 7.49 20.57
CA LEU A 287 -17.90 7.00 20.50
C LEU A 287 -18.09 5.75 21.38
N TYR A 288 -17.12 4.82 21.37
CA TYR A 288 -17.13 3.66 22.28
C TYR A 288 -16.98 4.06 23.76
N GLU A 289 -16.15 5.07 24.08
CA GLU A 289 -15.98 5.61 25.43
C GLU A 289 -17.29 6.17 25.99
N LYS A 290 -18.04 6.89 25.15
CA LYS A 290 -19.30 7.56 25.53
C LYS A 290 -20.52 6.64 25.44
N GLY A 291 -20.44 5.51 24.72
CA GLY A 291 -21.59 4.66 24.45
C GLY A 291 -22.62 5.32 23.51
N ILE A 292 -22.14 6.06 22.52
CA ILE A 292 -22.96 6.70 21.49
C ILE A 292 -23.19 5.69 20.36
N GLU A 293 -24.45 5.46 19.96
CA GLU A 293 -24.92 4.46 18.98
C GLU A 293 -24.64 2.97 19.34
N THR A 294 -23.72 2.72 20.26
CA THR A 294 -23.39 1.39 20.79
C THR A 294 -23.38 1.42 22.31
N LYS A 295 -23.43 0.24 22.95
CA LYS A 295 -23.10 0.13 24.37
C LYS A 295 -21.68 0.65 24.60
N LYS A 296 -21.50 1.40 25.69
CA LYS A 296 -20.19 1.84 26.17
C LYS A 296 -19.24 0.64 26.28
N ASP A 297 -18.09 0.75 25.64
CA ASP A 297 -17.08 -0.31 25.56
C ASP A 297 -15.67 0.30 25.73
N ILE A 298 -15.21 0.34 26.98
CA ILE A 298 -13.91 0.93 27.33
C ILE A 298 -12.75 0.15 26.71
N THR A 299 -12.87 -1.18 26.58
CA THR A 299 -11.84 -2.02 25.96
C THR A 299 -11.63 -1.63 24.50
N LYS A 300 -12.71 -1.45 23.74
CA LYS A 300 -12.62 -0.96 22.35
C LYS A 300 -12.13 0.48 22.26
N ALA A 301 -12.54 1.35 23.18
CA ALA A 301 -12.03 2.72 23.23
C ALA A 301 -10.51 2.74 23.42
N ILE A 302 -9.98 1.99 24.39
CA ILE A 302 -8.53 1.87 24.63
C ILE A 302 -7.81 1.30 23.41
N TYR A 303 -8.37 0.26 22.78
CA TYR A 303 -7.79 -0.32 21.56
C TYR A 303 -7.60 0.72 20.46
N TRP A 304 -8.65 1.49 20.15
CA TRP A 304 -8.61 2.47 19.07
C TRP A 304 -7.79 3.72 19.43
N TYR A 305 -7.82 4.19 20.68
CA TYR A 305 -6.91 5.26 21.11
C TYR A 305 -5.44 4.86 21.01
N LYS A 306 -5.07 3.60 21.37
CA LYS A 306 -3.69 3.11 21.18
C LYS A 306 -3.28 3.14 19.71
N LYS A 307 -4.14 2.67 18.81
CA LYS A 307 -3.88 2.70 17.36
C LYS A 307 -3.70 4.12 16.83
N SER A 308 -4.53 5.07 17.28
CA SER A 308 -4.42 6.47 16.90
C SER A 308 -3.11 7.10 17.43
N LEU A 309 -2.73 6.78 18.67
CA LEU A 309 -1.49 7.24 19.30
C LEU A 309 -0.23 6.72 18.62
N GLU A 310 -0.19 5.43 18.23
CA GLU A 310 0.91 4.81 17.48
C GLU A 310 1.25 5.56 16.18
N GLN A 311 0.27 6.29 15.64
CA GLN A 311 0.40 7.10 14.43
C GLN A 311 0.61 8.60 14.70
N GLY A 312 0.81 9.00 15.96
CA GLY A 312 1.17 10.35 16.35
C GLY A 312 0.02 11.26 16.79
N HIS A 313 -1.21 10.74 16.97
CA HIS A 313 -2.32 11.55 17.48
C HIS A 313 -2.15 11.84 18.98
N SER A 314 -1.52 12.96 19.32
CA SER A 314 -1.12 13.28 20.70
C SER A 314 -2.29 13.34 21.71
N TYR A 315 -3.49 13.77 21.28
CA TYR A 315 -4.67 13.79 22.17
C TYR A 315 -5.12 12.39 22.62
N ALA A 316 -4.76 11.33 21.87
CA ALA A 316 -5.09 9.96 22.26
C ALA A 316 -4.34 9.53 23.53
N GLN A 317 -3.12 10.04 23.76
CA GLN A 317 -2.36 9.77 25.00
C GLN A 317 -3.12 10.26 26.24
N LYS A 318 -3.67 11.48 26.18
CA LYS A 318 -4.42 12.04 27.31
C LYS A 318 -5.63 11.16 27.64
N LYS A 319 -6.39 10.76 26.60
CA LYS A 319 -7.54 9.88 26.75
C LYS A 319 -7.18 8.50 27.31
N LEU A 320 -6.06 7.92 26.87
CA LEU A 320 -5.56 6.65 27.43
C LEU A 320 -5.20 6.77 28.90
N ASN A 321 -4.54 7.85 29.30
CA ASN A 321 -4.20 8.08 30.71
C ASN A 321 -5.46 8.17 31.56
N ASP A 322 -6.46 8.95 31.13
CA ASP A 322 -7.73 9.12 31.84
C ASP A 322 -8.47 7.77 32.00
N LEU A 323 -8.45 6.92 30.97
CA LEU A 323 -9.13 5.62 30.97
C LEU A 323 -8.37 4.53 31.76
N LEU A 324 -7.04 4.59 31.80
CA LEU A 324 -6.24 3.64 32.57
C LEU A 324 -6.24 3.93 34.08
N LEU A 325 -6.60 5.14 34.49
CA LEU A 325 -6.76 5.51 35.91
C LEU A 325 -8.06 4.99 36.54
N ILE A 326 -9.03 4.56 35.73
CA ILE A 326 -10.35 4.10 36.18
C ILE A 326 -10.58 2.59 36.00
N LEU A 327 -9.53 1.84 35.62
CA LEU A 327 -9.51 0.37 35.47
C LEU A 327 -8.73 -0.27 36.61
#